data_AF-A0A2N5TGE3-F1
#
_entry.id   AF-A0A2N5TGE3-F1
#
_cell.length_a   1.000
_cell.length_b   1.000
_cell.length_c   1.000
_cell.angle_alpha   90.00
_cell.angle_beta   90.00
_cell.angle_gamma   90.00
#
_symmetry.space_group_name_H-M   'P 1'
#
loop_
_entity.id
_entity.type
_entity.pdbx_description
1 polymer ?
#
loop_
_entity_poly.entity_id
_entity_poly.type
_entity_poly.pdbx_seq_one_letter_code
_entity_poly.pdbx_strand_id
1 'polypeptide(L)'
;MGAKLEDIGARKTVTGLLKIDEKTTAEEIAAYSVLNRKGYSKIVQNLDASNLALVSTTLPKNDCFNGCALWKLLKGKYTGSDLVAQSSALDHFLDLEFSNVGSFCSAIRLSNQCLVLANVLKDDQVKIMIMLRKLSRNQFQSFRDIIAMGFATETFELSVKRLESYAVFNNIKKEALPSSTTQATMMSTTTSTSKPAVLCLHCGKTGHHTHNCWVKYPEKAPKTKAAHLTVQDNYAQLADKSSSDANGHFTYFRTPNGNCYHLDNCKFENVKYF
;
A
#
# COMPACT_ATOMS: atom_id res chain seq x y z
N MET A 1 1.67 -46.73 11.11
CA MET A 1 1.65 -45.84 12.29
C MET A 1 0.27 -45.68 12.93
N GLY A 2 -0.80 -45.53 12.14
CA GLY A 2 -2.18 -45.37 12.68
C GLY A 2 -2.62 -46.48 13.64
N ALA A 3 -2.46 -47.76 13.26
CA ALA A 3 -2.77 -48.91 14.12
C ALA A 3 -2.00 -48.86 15.46
N LYS A 4 -0.67 -48.65 15.41
CA LYS A 4 0.20 -48.55 16.60
C LYS A 4 -0.21 -47.42 17.56
N LEU A 5 -0.89 -46.36 17.08
CA LEU A 5 -1.41 -45.27 17.92
C LEU A 5 -2.82 -45.56 18.44
N GLU A 6 -3.62 -46.32 17.67
CA GLU A 6 -4.93 -46.83 18.11
C GLU A 6 -4.76 -47.82 19.27
N ASP A 7 -3.78 -48.72 19.16
CA ASP A 7 -3.47 -49.74 20.19
C ASP A 7 -3.16 -49.13 21.57
N ILE A 8 -2.65 -47.89 21.60
CA ILE A 8 -2.33 -47.17 22.84
C ILE A 8 -3.37 -46.09 23.17
N GLY A 9 -4.48 -46.01 22.44
CA GLY A 9 -5.54 -45.01 22.59
C GLY A 9 -5.12 -43.57 22.29
N ALA A 10 -3.91 -43.34 21.78
CA ALA A 10 -3.35 -42.00 21.60
C ALA A 10 -3.67 -41.37 20.24
N ARG A 11 -4.27 -42.13 19.30
CA ARG A 11 -4.50 -41.66 17.93
C ARG A 11 -5.28 -40.34 17.89
N LYS A 12 -6.45 -40.28 18.51
CA LYS A 12 -7.33 -39.08 18.48
C LYS A 12 -6.66 -37.86 19.12
N THR A 13 -5.89 -38.07 20.17
CA THR A 13 -5.09 -37.06 20.88
C THR A 13 -3.98 -36.50 19.98
N VAL A 14 -3.15 -37.38 19.41
CA VAL A 14 -1.98 -37.02 18.59
C VAL A 14 -2.38 -36.40 17.25
N THR A 15 -3.48 -36.85 16.64
CA THR A 15 -3.97 -36.25 15.39
C THR A 15 -4.68 -34.91 15.61
N GLY A 16 -4.84 -34.47 16.86
CA GLY A 16 -5.53 -33.21 17.21
C GLY A 16 -7.05 -33.23 17.00
N LEU A 17 -7.66 -34.43 16.93
CA LEU A 17 -9.12 -34.58 16.84
C LEU A 17 -9.79 -34.36 18.21
N LEU A 18 -9.08 -34.69 19.29
CA LEU A 18 -9.50 -34.39 20.65
C LEU A 18 -8.90 -33.04 21.05
N LYS A 19 -9.75 -32.03 21.26
CA LYS A 19 -9.36 -30.70 21.72
C LYS A 19 -9.73 -30.58 23.20
N ILE A 20 -8.78 -30.09 24.01
CA ILE A 20 -9.07 -29.64 25.37
C ILE A 20 -9.79 -28.30 25.25
N ASP A 21 -10.93 -28.17 25.92
CA ASP A 21 -11.70 -26.93 26.04
C ASP A 21 -11.70 -26.41 27.49
N GLU A 22 -12.27 -25.23 27.72
CA GLU A 22 -12.37 -24.62 29.06
C GLU A 22 -13.24 -25.43 30.04
N LYS A 23 -14.00 -26.42 29.55
CA LYS A 23 -14.89 -27.28 30.34
C LYS A 23 -14.25 -28.62 30.71
N THR A 24 -13.06 -28.91 30.19
CA THR A 24 -12.37 -30.17 30.40
C THR A 24 -11.85 -30.23 31.84
N THR A 25 -12.14 -31.33 32.54
CA THR A 25 -11.73 -31.50 33.93
C THR A 25 -10.21 -31.65 34.06
N ALA A 26 -9.66 -31.35 35.25
CA ALA A 26 -8.23 -31.51 35.50
C ALA A 26 -7.73 -32.96 35.28
N GLU A 27 -8.58 -33.95 35.56
CA GLU A 27 -8.30 -35.37 35.34
C GLU A 27 -8.20 -35.72 33.86
N GLU A 28 -9.09 -35.19 33.02
CA GLU A 28 -9.07 -35.36 31.57
C GLU A 28 -7.86 -34.68 30.93
N ILE A 29 -7.45 -33.51 31.43
CA ILE A 29 -6.22 -32.81 30.99
C ILE A 29 -4.98 -33.64 31.31
N ALA A 30 -4.93 -34.25 32.51
CA ALA A 30 -3.84 -35.12 32.90
C ALA A 30 -3.79 -36.39 32.02
N ALA A 31 -4.94 -37.04 31.79
CA ALA A 31 -5.05 -38.19 30.91
C ALA A 31 -4.64 -37.86 29.47
N TYR A 32 -5.07 -36.70 28.94
CA TYR A 32 -4.65 -36.19 27.64
C TYR A 32 -3.13 -36.04 27.55
N SER A 33 -2.52 -35.41 28.55
CA SER A 33 -1.08 -35.16 28.58
C SER A 33 -0.27 -36.46 28.58
N VAL A 34 -0.73 -37.47 29.33
CA VAL A 34 -0.12 -38.81 29.35
C VAL A 34 -0.24 -39.48 27.98
N LEU A 35 -1.42 -39.48 27.36
CA LEU A 35 -1.63 -40.07 26.03
C LEU A 35 -0.82 -39.35 24.96
N ASN A 36 -0.73 -38.02 25.02
CA ASN A 36 0.04 -37.22 24.09
C ASN A 36 1.54 -37.56 24.16
N ARG A 37 2.09 -37.71 25.37
CA ARG A 37 3.49 -38.12 25.60
C ARG A 37 3.76 -39.56 25.18
N LYS A 38 2.83 -40.49 25.44
CA LYS A 38 2.92 -41.88 24.96
C LYS A 38 2.93 -41.93 23.42
N GLY A 39 2.05 -41.14 22.80
CA GLY A 39 1.99 -40.96 21.35
C GLY A 39 3.30 -40.44 20.76
N TYR A 40 3.90 -39.41 21.37
CA TYR A 40 5.22 -38.91 20.99
C TYR A 40 6.27 -40.01 20.97
N SER A 41 6.43 -40.73 22.09
CA SER A 41 7.43 -41.79 22.22
C SER A 41 7.24 -42.87 21.16
N LYS A 42 5.99 -43.29 20.92
CA LYS A 42 5.66 -44.30 19.92
C LYS A 42 5.99 -43.83 18.51
N ILE A 43 5.75 -42.57 18.17
CA ILE A 43 6.12 -42.03 16.85
C ILE A 43 7.64 -42.03 16.71
N VAL A 44 8.39 -41.46 17.66
CA VAL A 44 9.86 -41.35 17.60
C VAL A 44 10.52 -42.72 17.45
N GLN A 45 10.07 -43.74 18.19
CA GLN A 45 10.58 -45.11 18.08
C GLN A 45 10.37 -45.76 16.70
N ASN A 46 9.49 -45.20 15.88
CA ASN A 46 9.16 -45.72 14.56
C ASN A 46 9.64 -44.80 13.42
N LEU A 47 10.42 -43.75 13.74
CA LEU A 47 11.07 -42.90 12.74
C LEU A 47 12.42 -43.49 12.31
N ASP A 48 12.79 -43.25 11.07
CA ASP A 48 14.12 -43.51 10.54
C ASP A 48 15.11 -42.39 10.93
N ALA A 49 16.41 -42.62 10.68
CA ALA A 49 17.47 -41.68 11.04
C ALA A 49 17.26 -40.28 10.40
N SER A 50 16.75 -40.22 9.17
CA SER A 50 16.47 -38.96 8.48
C SER A 50 15.37 -38.14 9.15
N ASN A 51 14.25 -38.77 9.53
CA ASN A 51 13.18 -38.09 10.24
C ASN A 51 13.53 -37.78 11.70
N LEU A 52 14.38 -38.58 12.34
CA LEU A 52 14.91 -38.25 13.67
C LEU A 52 15.78 -36.99 13.63
N ALA A 53 16.62 -36.83 12.62
CA ALA A 53 17.42 -35.63 12.44
C ALA A 53 16.55 -34.39 12.19
N LEU A 54 15.50 -34.52 11.36
CA LEU A 54 14.50 -33.47 11.16
C LEU A 54 13.86 -33.06 12.49
N VAL A 55 13.29 -34.01 13.23
CA VAL A 55 12.59 -33.73 14.48
C VAL A 55 13.53 -33.04 15.47
N SER A 56 14.78 -33.49 15.56
CA SER A 56 15.79 -32.93 16.47
C SER A 56 16.19 -31.50 16.12
N THR A 57 16.11 -31.10 14.85
CA THR A 57 16.53 -29.78 14.37
C THR A 57 15.39 -28.78 14.25
N THR A 58 14.15 -29.25 14.03
CA THR A 58 13.01 -28.39 13.69
C THR A 58 11.93 -28.30 14.78
N LEU A 59 11.88 -29.26 15.71
CA LEU A 59 10.89 -29.21 16.80
C LEU A 59 11.38 -28.24 17.91
N PRO A 60 10.58 -27.24 18.31
CA PRO A 60 10.93 -26.36 19.42
C PRO A 60 11.13 -27.14 20.73
N LYS A 61 12.04 -26.68 21.59
CA LYS A 61 12.31 -27.30 22.90
C LYS A 61 11.06 -27.39 23.79
N ASN A 62 10.16 -26.40 23.68
CA ASN A 62 8.91 -26.35 24.43
C ASN A 62 7.89 -27.41 23.97
N ASP A 63 8.05 -27.93 22.74
CA ASP A 63 7.21 -28.98 22.15
C ASP A 63 7.85 -30.37 22.26
N CYS A 64 9.00 -30.49 22.96
CA CYS A 64 9.57 -31.80 23.26
C CYS A 64 8.56 -32.64 24.03
N PHE A 65 8.44 -33.92 23.66
CA PHE A 65 7.45 -34.86 24.20
C PHE A 65 5.99 -34.56 23.86
N ASN A 66 5.71 -33.59 22.99
CA ASN A 66 4.36 -33.31 22.50
C ASN A 66 4.06 -34.10 21.21
N GLY A 67 3.25 -35.15 21.32
CA GLY A 67 2.90 -36.03 20.20
C GLY A 67 2.13 -35.30 19.10
N CYS A 68 1.23 -34.38 19.47
CA CYS A 68 0.46 -33.56 18.54
C CYS A 68 1.34 -32.59 17.74
N ALA A 69 2.30 -31.92 18.40
CA ALA A 69 3.25 -31.04 17.71
C ALA A 69 4.15 -31.83 16.75
N LEU A 70 4.67 -32.97 17.19
CA LEU A 70 5.46 -33.89 16.36
C LEU A 70 4.66 -34.38 15.14
N TRP A 71 3.41 -34.78 15.34
CA TRP A 71 2.55 -35.22 14.26
C TRP A 71 2.26 -34.11 13.25
N LYS A 72 2.00 -32.87 13.70
CA LYS A 72 1.83 -31.72 12.81
C LYS A 72 3.08 -31.46 11.97
N LEU A 73 4.27 -31.55 12.57
CA LEU A 73 5.54 -31.35 11.90
C LEU A 73 5.78 -32.40 10.81
N LEU A 74 5.64 -33.68 11.15
CA LEU A 74 5.79 -34.78 10.20
C LEU A 74 4.72 -34.72 9.11
N LYS A 75 3.46 -34.44 9.49
CA LYS A 75 2.39 -34.25 8.53
C LYS A 75 2.75 -33.12 7.57
N GLY A 76 3.22 -31.96 8.05
CA GLY A 76 3.66 -30.86 7.19
C GLY A 76 4.78 -31.21 6.21
N LYS A 77 5.72 -32.10 6.59
CA LYS A 77 6.77 -32.58 5.68
C LYS A 77 6.24 -33.53 4.60
N TYR A 78 5.24 -34.36 4.93
CA TYR A 78 4.83 -35.50 4.10
C TYR A 78 3.46 -35.36 3.45
N THR A 79 2.59 -34.46 3.92
CA THR A 79 1.52 -33.95 3.07
C THR A 79 2.24 -33.22 1.97
N GLY A 80 2.22 -33.78 0.76
CA GLY A 80 2.76 -33.10 -0.40
C GLY A 80 2.26 -31.67 -0.35
N SER A 81 3.19 -30.72 -0.19
CA SER A 81 2.92 -29.37 -0.64
C SER A 81 2.46 -29.55 -2.07
N ASP A 82 1.23 -29.16 -2.37
CA ASP A 82 0.76 -29.17 -3.75
C ASP A 82 1.60 -28.11 -4.48
N LEU A 83 2.81 -28.50 -4.89
CA LEU A 83 3.81 -27.63 -5.49
C LEU A 83 3.24 -27.04 -6.79
N VAL A 84 2.32 -27.77 -7.43
CA VAL A 84 1.58 -27.29 -8.59
C VAL A 84 0.63 -26.18 -8.19
N ALA A 85 -0.18 -26.34 -7.14
CA ALA A 85 -1.03 -25.27 -6.63
C ALA A 85 -0.22 -24.08 -6.06
N GLN A 86 0.93 -24.33 -5.42
CA GLN A 86 1.81 -23.28 -4.92
C GLN A 86 2.44 -22.48 -6.05
N SER A 87 2.99 -23.16 -7.07
CA SER A 87 3.53 -22.52 -8.27
C SER A 87 2.43 -21.74 -8.98
N SER A 88 1.28 -22.36 -9.25
CA SER A 88 0.17 -21.71 -9.94
C SER A 88 -0.37 -20.50 -9.17
N ALA A 89 -0.47 -20.56 -7.84
CA ALA A 89 -0.89 -19.42 -7.03
C ALA A 89 0.15 -18.28 -7.03
N LEU A 90 1.45 -18.62 -7.02
CA LEU A 90 2.54 -17.65 -7.13
C LEU A 90 2.55 -17.00 -8.51
N ASP A 91 2.48 -17.78 -9.58
CA ASP A 91 2.44 -17.31 -10.97
C ASP A 91 1.23 -16.39 -11.16
N HIS A 92 0.05 -16.80 -10.70
CA HIS A 92 -1.15 -15.96 -10.74
C HIS A 92 -0.97 -14.63 -9.98
N PHE A 93 -0.30 -14.63 -8.82
CA PHE A 93 -0.07 -13.40 -8.06
C PHE A 93 1.00 -12.50 -8.69
N LEU A 94 2.05 -13.11 -9.27
CA LEU A 94 3.16 -12.42 -9.89
C LEU A 94 2.86 -11.94 -11.30
N ASP A 95 1.92 -12.55 -12.02
CA ASP A 95 1.56 -12.16 -13.39
C ASP A 95 0.41 -11.15 -13.43
N LEU A 96 -0.16 -10.80 -12.27
CA LEU A 96 -1.17 -9.76 -12.20
C LEU A 96 -0.63 -8.43 -12.72
N GLU A 97 -1.36 -7.88 -13.69
CA GLU A 97 -1.09 -6.57 -14.28
C GLU A 97 -2.10 -5.53 -13.78
N PHE A 98 -1.64 -4.29 -13.65
CA PHE A 98 -2.51 -3.19 -13.30
C PHE A 98 -3.27 -2.69 -14.54
N SER A 99 -4.59 -2.62 -14.43
CA SER A 99 -5.47 -2.09 -15.46
C SER A 99 -6.25 -0.87 -14.97
N ASN A 100 -7.11 -1.08 -13.97
CA ASN A 100 -7.77 -0.03 -13.21
C ASN A 100 -7.89 -0.48 -11.75
N VAL A 101 -8.05 0.49 -10.84
CA VAL A 101 -8.03 0.23 -9.40
C VAL A 101 -9.10 -0.77 -8.98
N GLY A 102 -10.34 -0.63 -9.47
CA GLY A 102 -11.44 -1.53 -9.08
C GLY A 102 -11.16 -2.99 -9.43
N SER A 103 -10.88 -3.28 -10.71
CA SER A 103 -10.58 -4.65 -11.13
C SER A 103 -9.29 -5.18 -10.54
N PHE A 104 -8.27 -4.32 -10.38
CA PHE A 104 -6.99 -4.72 -9.80
C PHE A 104 -7.17 -5.11 -8.33
N CYS A 105 -7.90 -4.31 -7.54
CA CYS A 105 -8.18 -4.61 -6.13
C CYS A 105 -8.99 -5.90 -5.97
N SER A 106 -9.95 -6.20 -6.85
CA SER A 106 -10.65 -7.49 -6.85
C SER A 106 -9.71 -8.64 -7.21
N ALA A 107 -8.91 -8.50 -8.27
CA ALA A 107 -8.03 -9.55 -8.77
C ALA A 107 -6.88 -9.87 -7.80
N ILE A 108 -6.26 -8.86 -7.20
CA ILE A 108 -5.17 -9.04 -6.24
C ILE A 108 -5.67 -9.67 -4.93
N ARG A 109 -6.90 -9.38 -4.51
CA ARG A 109 -7.53 -10.06 -3.35
C ARG A 109 -7.78 -11.52 -3.65
N LEU A 110 -8.37 -11.84 -4.81
CA LEU A 110 -8.60 -13.21 -5.23
C LEU A 110 -7.28 -13.99 -5.29
N SER A 111 -6.25 -13.39 -5.89
CA SER A 111 -4.94 -14.03 -5.97
C SER A 111 -4.29 -14.22 -4.59
N ASN A 112 -4.45 -13.28 -3.66
CA ASN A 112 -4.00 -13.48 -2.27
C ASN A 112 -4.75 -14.63 -1.58
N GLN A 113 -6.05 -14.81 -1.85
CA GLN A 113 -6.79 -15.98 -1.35
C GLN A 113 -6.20 -17.29 -1.89
N CYS A 114 -5.83 -17.34 -3.18
CA CYS A 114 -5.15 -18.50 -3.75
C CYS A 114 -3.82 -18.80 -3.04
N LEU A 115 -3.01 -17.78 -2.74
CA LEU A 115 -1.76 -17.96 -1.97
C LEU A 115 -2.02 -18.52 -0.57
N VAL A 116 -3.04 -18.01 0.12
CA VAL A 116 -3.44 -18.48 1.46
C VAL A 116 -3.88 -19.95 1.41
N LEU A 117 -4.71 -20.31 0.43
CA LEU A 117 -5.18 -21.69 0.23
C LEU A 117 -4.05 -22.66 -0.13
N ALA A 118 -3.13 -22.23 -1.00
CA ALA A 118 -1.93 -22.99 -1.35
C ALA A 118 -0.85 -22.99 -0.25
N ASN A 119 -1.09 -22.26 0.85
CA ASN A 119 -0.20 -22.15 2.00
C ASN A 119 1.21 -21.64 1.64
N VAL A 120 1.28 -20.71 0.68
CA VAL A 120 2.52 -20.12 0.15
C VAL A 120 2.52 -18.60 0.34
N LEU A 121 3.72 -18.00 0.43
CA LEU A 121 3.93 -16.55 0.58
C LEU A 121 3.03 -15.92 1.66
N LYS A 122 3.20 -16.31 2.93
CA LYS A 122 2.30 -15.87 4.03
C LYS A 122 2.57 -14.46 4.52
N ASP A 123 3.76 -13.93 4.28
CA ASP A 123 4.20 -12.64 4.78
C ASP A 123 3.45 -11.49 4.08
N ASP A 124 2.64 -10.77 4.84
CA ASP A 124 1.84 -9.67 4.32
C ASP A 124 2.70 -8.49 3.83
N GLN A 125 3.84 -8.22 4.46
CA GLN A 125 4.73 -7.14 4.02
C GLN A 125 5.27 -7.43 2.62
N VAL A 126 5.70 -8.67 2.37
CA VAL A 126 6.19 -9.08 1.05
C VAL A 126 5.08 -8.98 0.00
N LYS A 127 3.86 -9.41 0.32
CA LYS A 127 2.71 -9.28 -0.60
C LYS A 127 2.39 -7.83 -0.92
N ILE A 128 2.42 -6.94 0.08
CA ILE A 128 2.18 -5.50 -0.10
C ILE A 128 3.28 -4.92 -1.00
N MET A 129 4.55 -5.25 -0.77
CA MET A 129 5.66 -4.79 -1.62
C MET A 129 5.49 -5.23 -3.08
N ILE A 130 5.07 -6.47 -3.33
CA ILE A 130 4.79 -6.97 -4.68
C ILE A 130 3.61 -6.20 -5.29
N MET A 131 2.50 -6.04 -4.56
CA MET A 131 1.34 -5.26 -5.02
C MET A 131 1.74 -3.83 -5.41
N LEU A 132 2.49 -3.12 -4.57
CA LEU A 132 2.94 -1.76 -4.87
C LEU A 132 3.82 -1.69 -6.13
N ARG A 133 4.62 -2.73 -6.40
CA ARG A 133 5.41 -2.82 -7.62
C ARG A 133 4.56 -2.95 -8.88
N LYS A 134 3.35 -3.51 -8.79
CA LYS A 134 2.40 -3.64 -9.91
C LYS A 134 1.71 -2.33 -10.27
N LEU A 135 1.61 -1.38 -9.34
CA LEU A 135 0.97 -0.08 -9.59
C LEU A 135 1.82 0.82 -10.48
N SER A 136 1.17 1.56 -11.38
CA SER A 136 1.83 2.53 -12.24
C SER A 136 2.53 3.62 -11.41
N ARG A 137 3.83 3.84 -11.62
CA ARG A 137 4.59 4.81 -10.82
C ARG A 137 4.03 6.22 -10.96
N ASN A 138 3.65 6.61 -12.17
CA ASN A 138 3.22 7.98 -12.47
C ASN A 138 1.96 8.40 -11.68
N GLN A 139 1.03 7.47 -11.41
CA GLN A 139 -0.23 7.78 -10.73
C GLN A 139 -0.21 7.47 -9.22
N PHE A 140 0.66 6.53 -8.80
CA PHE A 140 0.65 6.00 -7.44
C PHE A 140 1.95 6.27 -6.67
N GLN A 141 2.84 7.16 -7.14
CA GLN A 141 4.12 7.41 -6.47
C GLN A 141 3.93 7.85 -5.00
N SER A 142 3.07 8.83 -4.74
CA SER A 142 2.79 9.30 -3.38
C SER A 142 2.18 8.20 -2.50
N PHE A 143 1.26 7.40 -3.04
CA PHE A 143 0.71 6.23 -2.33
C PHE A 143 1.81 5.22 -1.98
N ARG A 144 2.70 4.91 -2.93
CA ARG A 144 3.82 3.99 -2.72
C ARG A 144 4.76 4.51 -1.64
N ASP A 145 5.04 5.80 -1.60
CA ASP A 145 5.91 6.42 -0.60
C ASP A 145 5.26 6.42 0.80
N ILE A 146 3.95 6.71 0.88
CA ILE A 146 3.18 6.67 2.14
C ILE A 146 3.18 5.25 2.73
N ILE A 147 2.89 4.24 1.91
CA ILE A 147 2.93 2.85 2.37
C ILE A 147 4.37 2.42 2.69
N ALA A 148 5.36 2.89 1.92
CA ALA A 148 6.78 2.66 2.18
C ALA A 148 7.25 3.11 3.56
N MET A 149 6.73 4.23 4.04
CA MET A 149 7.05 4.76 5.37
C MET A 149 6.31 4.04 6.52
N GLY A 150 5.24 3.28 6.24
CA GLY A 150 4.35 2.68 7.24
C GLY A 150 4.35 1.14 7.31
N PHE A 151 5.26 0.46 6.61
CA PHE A 151 5.21 -0.99 6.32
C PHE A 151 5.13 -1.95 7.52
N ALA A 152 5.57 -1.57 8.71
CA ALA A 152 5.90 -2.56 9.73
C ALA A 152 4.71 -3.33 10.32
N THR A 153 3.48 -2.81 10.25
CA THR A 153 2.32 -3.39 10.97
C THR A 153 1.03 -3.53 10.16
N GLU A 154 1.04 -3.23 8.86
CA GLU A 154 -0.17 -3.33 8.04
C GLU A 154 -0.43 -4.73 7.49
N THR A 155 -1.71 -5.14 7.53
CA THR A 155 -2.16 -6.36 6.86
C THR A 155 -2.40 -6.09 5.38
N PHE A 156 -2.30 -7.14 4.57
CA PHE A 156 -2.49 -7.02 3.12
C PHE A 156 -3.82 -6.36 2.75
N GLU A 157 -4.92 -6.75 3.41
CA GLU A 157 -6.26 -6.21 3.14
C GLU A 157 -6.40 -4.72 3.48
N LEU A 158 -5.72 -4.25 4.54
CA LEU A 158 -5.72 -2.83 4.88
C LEU A 158 -5.05 -1.99 3.81
N SER A 159 -3.92 -2.47 3.27
CA SER A 159 -3.22 -1.78 2.18
C SER A 159 -4.05 -1.74 0.89
N VAL A 160 -4.81 -2.81 0.56
CA VAL A 160 -5.73 -2.80 -0.58
C VAL A 160 -6.87 -1.80 -0.37
N LYS A 161 -7.46 -1.73 0.83
CA LYS A 161 -8.50 -0.73 1.16
C LYS A 161 -7.99 0.71 1.08
N ARG A 162 -6.74 0.95 1.52
CA ARG A 162 -6.10 2.26 1.35
C ARG A 162 -5.88 2.61 -0.11
N LEU A 163 -5.53 1.65 -0.96
CA LEU A 163 -5.42 1.87 -2.40
C LEU A 163 -6.76 2.30 -3.01
N GLU A 164 -7.86 1.65 -2.62
CA GLU A 164 -9.22 2.02 -3.05
C GLU A 164 -9.57 3.45 -2.61
N SER A 165 -9.28 3.78 -1.35
CA SER A 165 -9.53 5.11 -0.78
C SER A 165 -8.69 6.19 -1.47
N TYR A 166 -7.43 5.90 -1.76
CA TYR A 166 -6.51 6.78 -2.48
C TYR A 166 -7.02 7.08 -3.90
N ALA A 167 -7.54 6.09 -4.60
CA ALA A 167 -8.07 6.26 -5.95
C ALA A 167 -9.31 7.17 -5.99
N VAL A 168 -10.19 7.03 -5.00
CA VAL A 168 -11.38 7.90 -4.85
C VAL A 168 -10.96 9.33 -4.56
N PHE A 169 -10.05 9.53 -3.61
CA PHE A 169 -9.59 10.86 -3.21
C PHE A 169 -8.87 11.61 -4.34
N ASN A 170 -8.05 10.90 -5.12
CA ASN A 170 -7.24 11.50 -6.19
C ASN A 170 -7.90 11.50 -7.57
N ASN A 171 -9.19 11.11 -7.68
CA ASN A 171 -9.93 11.05 -8.95
C ASN A 171 -9.21 10.29 -10.07
N ILE A 172 -8.53 9.19 -9.74
CA ILE A 172 -7.78 8.39 -10.72
C ILE A 172 -8.79 7.63 -11.60
N LYS A 173 -9.25 8.25 -12.69
CA LYS A 173 -10.13 7.64 -13.69
C LYS A 173 -9.34 7.20 -14.93
N LYS A 174 -9.50 5.91 -15.25
CA LYS A 174 -9.41 5.21 -16.53
C LYS A 174 -8.70 5.96 -17.68
N GLU A 175 -7.38 5.87 -17.73
CA GLU A 175 -6.65 5.97 -18.99
C GLU A 175 -5.76 4.73 -19.12
N ALA A 176 -6.27 3.75 -19.86
CA ALA A 176 -5.42 2.82 -20.56
C ALA A 176 -4.92 3.56 -21.80
N LEU A 177 -3.63 3.89 -21.84
CA LEU A 177 -2.92 4.17 -23.09
C LEU A 177 -1.60 3.41 -23.06
N PRO A 178 -1.16 2.87 -24.22
CA PRO A 178 -0.16 1.85 -24.30
C PRO A 178 1.22 2.44 -24.04
N SER A 179 2.12 1.55 -23.66
CA SER A 179 3.56 1.70 -23.62
C SER A 179 4.06 2.72 -24.64
N SER A 180 4.47 3.89 -24.15
CA SER A 180 5.47 4.68 -24.85
C SER A 180 6.61 4.94 -23.88
N THR A 181 7.66 4.14 -24.09
CA THR A 181 9.00 4.36 -23.62
C THR A 181 9.39 5.80 -23.92
N THR A 182 9.65 6.60 -22.89
CA THR A 182 10.52 7.77 -23.07
C THR A 182 11.35 7.94 -21.81
N GLN A 183 12.66 7.94 -22.06
CA GLN A 183 13.74 7.79 -21.12
C GLN A 183 13.78 8.93 -20.10
N ALA A 184 14.40 8.63 -18.96
CA ALA A 184 14.74 9.56 -17.91
C ALA A 184 15.43 10.80 -18.48
N THR A 185 15.01 11.98 -18.03
CA THR A 185 15.84 13.17 -18.04
C THR A 185 15.67 13.85 -16.70
N MET A 186 16.72 13.77 -15.89
CA MET A 186 16.88 14.64 -14.72
C MET A 186 16.99 16.08 -15.22
N MET A 187 16.30 17.04 -14.60
CA MET A 187 16.80 18.41 -14.57
C MET A 187 16.40 19.12 -13.27
N SER A 188 17.46 19.51 -12.56
CA SER A 188 17.50 20.53 -11.54
C SER A 188 17.15 21.91 -12.12
N THR A 189 16.57 22.74 -11.25
CA THR A 189 16.74 24.21 -11.16
C THR A 189 16.68 25.08 -12.42
N THR A 190 15.69 25.99 -12.39
CA THR A 190 15.75 27.39 -12.85
C THR A 190 16.18 27.66 -14.29
N THR A 191 15.21 27.91 -15.17
CA THR A 191 15.29 29.01 -16.15
C THR A 191 13.93 29.22 -16.82
N SER A 192 13.52 30.48 -16.85
CA SER A 192 12.34 31.02 -17.51
C SER A 192 12.33 30.72 -19.02
N THR A 193 11.31 30.05 -19.54
CA THR A 193 10.82 30.23 -20.91
C THR A 193 9.38 29.71 -21.07
N SER A 194 8.58 30.47 -21.80
CA SER A 194 7.15 30.37 -22.09
C SER A 194 6.52 28.97 -22.21
N LYS A 195 5.40 28.75 -21.49
CA LYS A 195 4.44 27.66 -21.77
C LYS A 195 3.86 27.83 -23.19
N PRO A 196 3.62 26.73 -23.94
CA PRO A 196 2.94 26.83 -25.23
C PRO A 196 1.50 27.33 -25.00
N ALA A 197 1.15 28.45 -25.64
CA ALA A 197 -0.17 29.03 -25.51
C ALA A 197 -1.18 28.16 -26.25
N VAL A 198 -2.04 27.46 -25.50
CA VAL A 198 -3.14 26.68 -26.05
C VAL A 198 -4.13 27.64 -26.73
N LEU A 199 -4.22 27.54 -28.05
CA LEU A 199 -5.19 28.27 -28.88
C LEU A 199 -6.56 27.60 -28.75
N CYS A 200 -7.61 28.39 -28.56
CA CYS A 200 -8.97 27.87 -28.59
C CYS A 200 -9.37 27.50 -30.02
N LEU A 201 -9.78 26.24 -30.25
CA LEU A 201 -10.21 25.74 -31.58
C LEU A 201 -11.39 26.52 -32.20
N HIS A 202 -12.18 27.24 -31.40
CA HIS A 202 -13.39 27.92 -31.90
C HIS A 202 -13.19 29.39 -32.26
N CYS A 203 -12.22 30.09 -31.66
CA CYS A 203 -12.01 31.52 -31.92
C CYS A 203 -10.56 31.90 -32.20
N GLY A 204 -9.64 30.93 -32.16
CA GLY A 204 -8.21 31.15 -32.42
C GLY A 204 -7.50 32.03 -31.40
N LYS A 205 -8.14 32.42 -30.29
CA LYS A 205 -7.52 33.23 -29.23
C LYS A 205 -6.94 32.35 -28.13
N THR A 206 -5.83 32.79 -27.55
CA THR A 206 -5.18 32.17 -26.39
C THR A 206 -5.84 32.60 -25.09
N GLY A 207 -5.58 31.89 -23.98
CA GLY A 207 -6.01 32.30 -22.64
C GLY A 207 -7.33 31.71 -22.14
N HIS A 208 -8.00 30.86 -22.93
CA HIS A 208 -9.16 30.09 -22.48
C HIS A 208 -9.24 28.73 -23.19
N HIS A 209 -9.90 27.76 -22.55
CA HIS A 209 -10.18 26.46 -23.14
C HIS A 209 -11.48 26.49 -23.95
N THR A 210 -11.61 25.55 -24.89
CA THR A 210 -12.74 25.41 -25.82
C THR A 210 -14.13 25.45 -25.16
N HIS A 211 -14.26 24.96 -23.93
CA HIS A 211 -15.53 24.94 -23.18
C HIS A 211 -15.92 26.29 -22.56
N ASN A 212 -14.97 27.24 -22.45
CA ASN A 212 -15.16 28.59 -21.90
C ASN A 212 -15.09 29.68 -23.00
N CYS A 213 -15.22 29.31 -24.27
CA CYS A 213 -15.18 30.25 -25.38
C CYS A 213 -16.50 31.03 -25.49
N TRP A 214 -16.46 32.33 -25.23
CA TRP A 214 -17.65 33.21 -25.33
C TRP A 214 -18.18 33.38 -26.76
N VAL A 215 -17.37 33.09 -27.78
CA VAL A 215 -17.84 33.05 -29.18
C VAL A 215 -18.79 31.88 -29.40
N LYS A 216 -18.54 30.75 -28.74
CA LYS A 216 -19.42 29.56 -28.80
C LYS A 216 -20.55 29.60 -27.78
N TYR A 217 -20.30 30.22 -26.62
CA TYR A 217 -21.23 30.32 -25.50
C TYR A 217 -21.45 31.79 -25.10
N PRO A 218 -22.20 32.58 -25.89
CA PRO A 218 -22.43 34.00 -25.60
C PRO A 218 -23.15 34.24 -24.27
N GLU A 219 -23.95 33.27 -23.83
CA GLU A 219 -24.65 33.29 -22.54
C GLU A 219 -23.71 33.27 -21.34
N LYS A 220 -22.47 32.80 -21.53
CA LYS A 220 -21.42 32.76 -20.51
C LYS A 220 -20.49 33.98 -20.55
N ALA A 221 -20.75 34.92 -21.46
CA ALA A 221 -19.98 36.16 -21.53
C ALA A 221 -20.27 37.02 -20.28
N PRO A 222 -19.23 37.57 -19.61
CA PRO A 222 -19.40 38.49 -18.51
C PRO A 222 -20.22 39.71 -18.96
N LYS A 223 -21.31 40.03 -18.25
CA LYS A 223 -22.25 41.11 -18.62
C LYS A 223 -21.86 42.49 -18.10
N THR A 224 -20.70 42.62 -17.43
CA THR A 224 -20.27 43.87 -16.76
C THR A 224 -18.98 44.42 -17.36
N LYS A 225 -18.90 45.75 -17.54
CA LYS A 225 -17.73 46.44 -18.11
C LYS A 225 -16.43 46.19 -17.32
N ALA A 226 -16.51 45.91 -16.00
CA ALA A 226 -15.35 45.61 -15.16
C ALA A 226 -14.68 44.26 -15.50
N ALA A 227 -15.40 43.31 -16.09
CA ALA A 227 -14.87 42.00 -16.46
C ALA A 227 -14.11 41.99 -17.81
N HIS A 228 -14.16 43.09 -18.58
CA HIS A 228 -13.47 43.25 -19.86
C HIS A 228 -12.05 43.84 -19.74
N LEU A 229 -11.61 44.24 -18.54
CA LEU A 229 -10.35 44.96 -18.33
C LEU A 229 -9.13 44.07 -18.00
N THR A 230 -9.27 42.74 -17.97
CA THR A 230 -8.23 41.87 -17.40
C THR A 230 -7.07 41.48 -18.32
N VAL A 231 -6.88 42.11 -19.50
CA VAL A 231 -5.79 41.69 -20.40
C VAL A 231 -4.88 42.78 -20.98
N GLN A 232 -5.10 44.10 -20.79
CA GLN A 232 -4.27 45.06 -21.54
C GLN A 232 -3.55 46.23 -20.85
N ASP A 233 -3.71 46.50 -19.55
CA ASP A 233 -3.02 47.68 -18.95
C ASP A 233 -2.20 47.41 -17.67
N ASN A 234 -1.61 46.24 -17.49
CA ASN A 234 -0.67 45.99 -16.38
C ASN A 234 0.59 45.20 -16.78
N TYR A 235 1.13 45.46 -17.97
CA TYR A 235 2.41 44.87 -18.41
C TYR A 235 3.65 45.67 -17.97
N ALA A 236 3.52 46.69 -17.11
CA ALA A 236 4.64 47.56 -16.74
C ALA A 236 4.76 47.90 -15.23
N GLN A 237 4.21 47.10 -14.31
CA GLN A 237 4.37 47.36 -12.86
C GLN A 237 4.77 46.15 -12.00
N LEU A 238 5.30 45.09 -12.59
CA LEU A 238 5.94 44.00 -11.83
C LEU A 238 7.42 43.94 -12.18
N ALA A 239 8.15 45.00 -11.82
CA ALA A 239 9.53 44.83 -11.41
C ALA A 239 9.50 44.17 -10.03
N ASP A 240 10.12 43.00 -9.92
CA ASP A 240 10.33 42.28 -8.66
C ASP A 240 10.96 43.22 -7.63
N LYS A 241 10.16 43.76 -6.70
CA LYS A 241 10.69 44.28 -5.45
C LYS A 241 10.95 43.09 -4.56
N SER A 242 12.22 42.76 -4.33
CA SER A 242 12.63 41.75 -3.37
C SER A 242 11.95 42.04 -2.03
N SER A 243 11.35 41.03 -1.41
CA SER A 243 10.78 41.13 -0.06
C SER A 243 11.84 41.27 1.03
N SER A 244 13.09 41.48 0.64
CA SER A 244 14.28 41.43 1.47
C SER A 244 15.20 42.59 1.13
N ASP A 245 15.79 43.22 2.15
CA ASP A 245 16.90 44.16 1.98
C ASP A 245 18.21 43.44 1.58
N ALA A 246 19.27 44.21 1.32
CA ALA A 246 20.58 43.66 0.93
C ALA A 246 21.21 42.73 2.00
N ASN A 247 20.67 42.74 3.22
CA ASN A 247 21.12 41.91 4.34
C ASN A 247 20.18 40.72 4.60
N GLY A 248 19.16 40.52 3.76
CA GLY A 248 18.23 39.40 3.83
C GLY A 248 17.08 39.58 4.83
N HIS A 249 16.91 40.76 5.43
CA HIS A 249 15.79 41.01 6.34
C HIS A 249 14.50 41.26 5.56
N PHE A 250 13.42 40.60 5.99
CA PHE A 250 12.10 40.80 5.42
C PHE A 250 11.65 42.25 5.65
N THR A 251 11.32 42.97 4.58
CA THR A 251 10.90 44.38 4.63
C THR A 251 9.43 44.57 4.24
N TYR A 252 8.83 43.60 3.56
CA TYR A 252 7.45 43.66 3.09
C TYR A 252 6.65 42.40 3.46
N PHE A 253 5.36 42.58 3.76
CA PHE A 253 4.41 41.48 3.90
C PHE A 253 3.11 41.76 3.15
N ARG A 254 2.40 40.69 2.74
CA ARG A 254 1.09 40.78 2.08
C ARG A 254 -0.01 40.28 2.99
N THR A 255 -1.15 40.99 2.99
CA THR A 255 -2.36 40.54 3.67
C THR A 255 -3.17 39.59 2.77
N PRO A 256 -4.11 38.81 3.33
CA PRO A 256 -4.98 37.92 2.55
C PRO A 256 -5.80 38.62 1.45
N ASN A 257 -6.00 39.93 1.58
CA ASN A 257 -6.70 40.77 0.61
C ASN A 257 -5.81 41.23 -0.56
N GLY A 258 -4.54 40.80 -0.59
CA GLY A 258 -3.59 41.11 -1.67
C GLY A 258 -2.82 42.42 -1.51
N ASN A 259 -3.08 43.19 -0.45
CA ASN A 259 -2.38 44.45 -0.18
C ASN A 259 -0.97 44.20 0.38
N CYS A 260 0.03 44.96 -0.09
CA CYS A 260 1.42 44.85 0.35
C CYS A 260 1.80 46.03 1.25
N TYR A 261 2.39 45.76 2.41
CA TYR A 261 2.80 46.77 3.39
C TYR A 261 4.29 46.66 3.71
N HIS A 262 4.94 47.81 3.95
CA HIS A 262 6.33 47.87 4.44
C HIS A 262 6.33 47.84 5.97
N LEU A 263 7.24 47.09 6.57
CA LEU A 263 7.30 46.90 8.03
C LEU A 263 7.53 48.21 8.79
N ASP A 264 8.33 49.15 8.28
CA ASP A 264 8.56 50.45 8.93
C ASP A 264 7.30 51.34 8.98
N ASN A 265 6.30 51.03 8.15
CA ASN A 265 5.03 51.75 8.14
C ASN A 265 4.00 51.12 9.11
N CYS A 266 4.34 50.00 9.75
CA CYS A 266 3.50 49.37 10.76
C CYS A 266 3.80 49.94 12.14
N LYS A 267 2.95 50.85 12.61
CA LYS A 267 2.93 51.30 13.99
C LYS A 267 1.83 50.58 14.74
N PHE A 268 2.19 49.86 15.80
CA PHE A 268 1.24 49.26 16.74
C PHE A 268 0.79 50.31 17.75
N GLU A 269 -0.53 50.40 17.96
CA GLU A 269 -1.11 51.21 19.03
C GLU A 269 -0.69 50.65 20.40
N ASN A 270 -0.43 51.54 21.37
CA ASN A 270 0.04 51.24 22.74
C ASN A 270 1.49 50.75 22.89
N VAL A 271 2.36 50.96 21.89
CA VAL A 271 3.80 50.70 22.00
C VAL A 271 4.58 52.02 21.99
N LYS A 272 5.47 52.22 22.97
CA LYS A 272 6.46 53.31 22.95
C LYS A 272 7.72 52.81 22.23
N TYR A 273 8.11 53.50 21.18
CA TYR A 273 9.33 53.25 20.42
C TYR A 273 10.42 54.19 20.95
N PHE A 274 11.62 53.66 21.19
CA PHE A 274 12.81 54.41 21.62
C PHE A 274 13.76 54.60 20.45
#